data_AF-A0A1G5QWK4-F1
#
_entry.id   AF-A0A1G5QWK4-F1
#
_cell.length_a   1.000
_cell.length_b   1.000
_cell.length_c   1.000
_cell.angle_alpha   90.00
_cell.angle_beta   90.00
_cell.angle_gamma   90.00
#
_symmetry.space_group_name_H-M   'P 1'
#
loop_
_entity.id
_entity.type
_entity.pdbx_description
1 polymer ?
#
loop_
_entity_poly.entity_id
_entity_poly.type
_entity_poly.pdbx_seq_one_letter_code
_entity_poly.pdbx_strand_id
1 'polypeptide(L)'
;MARKQIEITPENKCSFCTGSKCCTYVTQAIETPRSKAEFEHLLWQVSHRDVEVYKDDDGWFLMFNTPCLHLRSDGGCGIYEARPTICREHSNDFCEYDEPAEKGFDLYFPDHDTLLTYCRKRFKSWDKRKNRGN
;
A
#
# COMPACT_ATOMS: atom_id res chain seq x y z
N MET A 1 29.03 1.45 31.18
CA MET A 1 28.46 0.13 30.83
C MET A 1 28.40 0.06 29.32
N ALA A 2 29.10 -0.90 28.69
CA ALA A 2 29.07 -1.05 27.24
C ALA A 2 27.63 -1.39 26.81
N ARG A 3 27.03 -0.55 25.96
CA ARG A 3 25.77 -0.90 25.30
C ARG A 3 26.05 -2.13 24.44
N LYS A 4 25.52 -3.28 24.84
CA LYS A 4 25.50 -4.47 23.97
C LYS A 4 24.71 -4.09 22.72
N GLN A 5 25.37 -4.06 21.57
CA GLN A 5 24.71 -3.84 20.30
C GLN A 5 23.85 -5.08 20.02
N ILE A 6 22.54 -4.91 19.98
CA ILE A 6 21.62 -5.99 19.62
C ILE A 6 21.64 -6.08 18.09
N GLU A 7 21.94 -7.26 17.57
CA GLU A 7 21.78 -7.56 16.14
C GLU A 7 20.29 -7.71 15.83
N ILE A 8 19.82 -6.98 14.81
CA ILE A 8 18.42 -7.02 14.38
C ILE A 8 18.28 -8.11 13.33
N THR A 9 17.35 -9.04 13.55
CA THR A 9 17.07 -10.20 12.70
C THR A 9 15.58 -10.25 12.35
N PRO A 10 15.16 -10.99 11.31
CA PRO A 10 13.74 -11.19 10.98
C PRO A 10 12.85 -11.60 12.17
N GLU A 11 13.38 -12.40 13.10
CA GLU A 11 12.66 -12.92 14.26
C GLU A 11 12.45 -11.86 15.35
N ASN A 12 13.33 -10.86 15.45
CA ASN A 12 13.30 -9.86 16.52
C ASN A 12 12.91 -8.45 16.05
N LYS A 13 13.02 -8.14 14.75
CA LYS A 13 12.88 -6.77 14.22
C LYS A 13 11.52 -6.14 14.48
N CYS A 14 10.44 -6.92 14.51
CA CYS A 14 9.12 -6.42 14.85
C CYS A 14 9.06 -5.77 16.24
N SER A 15 9.83 -6.30 17.21
CA SER A 15 9.90 -5.71 18.56
C SER A 15 10.63 -4.36 18.61
N PHE A 16 11.40 -4.04 17.55
CA PHE A 16 12.09 -2.77 17.37
C PHE A 16 11.34 -1.81 16.42
N CYS A 17 10.27 -2.28 15.76
CA CYS A 17 9.44 -1.48 14.87
C CYS A 17 8.44 -0.64 15.68
N THR A 18 8.83 0.58 16.04
CA THR A 18 8.04 1.48 16.89
C THR A 18 6.74 1.99 16.25
N GLY A 19 6.60 1.89 14.92
CA GLY A 19 5.42 2.35 14.20
C GLY A 19 4.44 1.24 13.79
N SER A 20 4.78 -0.03 14.01
CA SER A 20 4.00 -1.18 13.52
C SER A 20 3.52 -0.99 12.08
N LYS A 21 4.44 -0.58 11.18
CA LYS A 21 4.14 -0.07 9.82
C LYS A 21 3.21 -1.00 9.02
N CYS A 22 3.44 -2.31 9.05
CA CYS A 22 2.61 -3.30 8.37
C CYS A 22 1.15 -3.40 8.89
N CYS A 23 0.83 -2.78 10.04
CA CYS A 23 -0.51 -2.71 10.62
C CYS A 23 -1.16 -1.32 10.43
N THR A 24 -0.54 -0.39 9.70
CA THR A 24 -1.07 0.97 9.52
C THR A 24 -1.80 1.18 8.18
N TYR A 25 -1.84 0.16 7.33
CA TYR A 25 -2.56 0.16 6.06
C TYR A 25 -3.01 -1.25 5.70
N VAL A 26 -3.86 -1.36 4.66
CA VAL A 26 -4.19 -2.63 3.99
C VAL A 26 -3.99 -2.47 2.50
N THR A 27 -3.48 -3.52 1.84
CA THR A 27 -3.38 -3.58 0.39
C THR A 27 -4.30 -4.67 -0.15
N GLN A 28 -4.91 -4.39 -1.31
CA GLN A 28 -5.74 -5.32 -2.04
C GLN A 28 -5.15 -5.47 -3.44
N ALA A 29 -4.75 -6.69 -3.79
CA ALA A 29 -4.41 -7.02 -5.17
C ALA A 29 -5.64 -6.81 -6.06
N ILE A 30 -5.44 -6.09 -7.17
CA ILE A 30 -6.46 -5.83 -8.17
C ILE A 30 -6.00 -6.35 -9.54
N GLU A 31 -6.96 -6.64 -10.41
CA GLU A 31 -6.65 -6.94 -11.80
C GLU A 31 -5.91 -5.77 -12.44
N THR A 32 -4.98 -6.08 -13.34
CA THR A 32 -4.23 -5.01 -14.00
C THR A 32 -5.15 -4.16 -14.88
N PRO A 33 -5.27 -2.84 -14.63
CA PRO A 33 -6.10 -1.96 -15.45
C PRO A 33 -5.53 -1.86 -16.88
N ARG A 34 -6.38 -2.16 -17.86
CA ARG A 34 -6.08 -2.14 -19.30
C ARG A 34 -6.89 -1.08 -20.04
N SER A 35 -8.13 -0.81 -19.62
CA SER A 35 -9.07 0.06 -20.33
C SER A 35 -9.21 1.45 -19.69
N LYS A 36 -9.68 2.45 -20.46
CA LYS A 36 -9.97 3.78 -19.90
C LYS A 36 -11.02 3.73 -18.80
N ALA A 37 -12.02 2.86 -18.93
CA ALA A 37 -13.08 2.71 -17.94
C ALA A 37 -12.56 2.17 -16.60
N GLU A 38 -11.61 1.22 -16.64
CA GLU A 38 -10.94 0.74 -15.42
C GLU A 38 -10.10 1.83 -14.78
N PHE A 39 -9.34 2.61 -15.55
CA PHE A 39 -8.61 3.76 -15.02
C PHE A 39 -9.52 4.88 -14.50
N GLU A 40 -10.70 5.08 -15.09
CA GLU A 40 -11.74 5.98 -14.55
C GLU A 40 -12.27 5.47 -13.20
N HIS A 41 -12.43 4.15 -13.03
CA HIS A 41 -12.77 3.54 -11.75
C HIS A 41 -11.68 3.81 -10.70
N LEU A 42 -10.42 3.58 -11.06
CA LEU A 42 -9.29 3.86 -10.15
C LEU A 42 -9.24 5.35 -9.78
N LEU A 43 -9.46 6.26 -10.72
CA LEU A 43 -9.53 7.70 -10.45
C LEU A 43 -10.63 8.04 -9.44
N TRP A 44 -11.80 7.39 -9.52
CA TRP A 44 -12.85 7.54 -8.52
C TRP A 44 -12.40 7.03 -7.15
N GLN A 45 -11.70 5.90 -7.07
CA GLN A 45 -11.20 5.35 -5.80
C GLN A 45 -10.15 6.24 -5.14
N VAL A 46 -9.09 6.65 -5.85
CA VAL A 46 -8.03 7.54 -5.31
C VAL A 46 -8.50 8.98 -5.06
N SER A 47 -9.74 9.31 -5.44
CA SER A 47 -10.37 10.58 -5.05
C SER A 47 -10.89 10.57 -3.61
N HIS A 48 -10.90 9.42 -2.94
CA HIS A 48 -11.26 9.31 -1.53
C HIS A 48 -10.01 9.48 -0.66
N ARG A 49 -10.22 9.95 0.57
CA ARG A 49 -9.13 10.15 1.52
C ARG A 49 -8.43 8.82 1.82
N ASP A 50 -7.11 8.86 1.90
CA ASP A 50 -6.25 7.75 2.32
C ASP A 50 -6.35 6.52 1.39
N VAL A 51 -6.77 6.72 0.14
CA VAL A 51 -6.79 5.68 -0.91
C VAL A 51 -5.73 5.98 -1.95
N GLU A 52 -4.84 5.02 -2.17
CA GLU A 52 -3.71 5.12 -3.09
C GLU A 52 -3.68 3.90 -4.01
N VAL A 53 -2.99 4.01 -5.14
CA VAL A 53 -2.77 2.88 -6.06
C VAL A 53 -1.28 2.76 -6.33
N TYR A 54 -0.76 1.55 -6.32
CA TYR A 54 0.61 1.28 -6.75
C TYR A 54 0.69 0.03 -7.61
N LYS A 55 1.83 -0.11 -8.29
CA LYS A 55 2.23 -1.31 -9.01
C LYS A 55 3.64 -1.69 -8.56
N ASP A 56 3.86 -2.96 -8.27
CA ASP A 56 5.17 -3.58 -8.03
C ASP A 56 5.38 -4.77 -8.98
N ASP A 57 6.31 -5.67 -8.66
CA ASP A 57 6.59 -6.89 -9.41
C ASP A 57 5.45 -7.92 -9.35
N ASP A 58 4.69 -7.96 -8.25
CA ASP A 58 3.56 -8.87 -8.04
C ASP A 58 2.27 -8.42 -8.76
N GLY A 59 2.08 -7.12 -8.98
CA GLY A 59 0.92 -6.65 -9.73
C GLY A 59 0.48 -5.23 -9.41
N TRP A 60 -0.83 -5.01 -9.50
CA TRP A 60 -1.46 -3.73 -9.15
C TRP A 60 -2.21 -3.88 -7.84
N PHE A 61 -2.15 -2.83 -7.03
CA PHE A 61 -2.72 -2.84 -5.69
C PHE A 61 -3.45 -1.54 -5.41
N LEU A 62 -4.58 -1.65 -4.72
CA LEU A 62 -5.16 -0.55 -3.95
C LEU A 62 -4.56 -0.57 -2.55
N MET A 63 -4.19 0.59 -2.04
CA MET A 63 -3.74 0.75 -0.67
C MET A 63 -4.69 1.69 0.07
N PHE A 64 -5.09 1.27 1.27
CA PHE A 64 -5.90 2.07 2.18
C PHE A 64 -5.06 2.38 3.41
N ASN A 65 -4.68 3.64 3.59
CA ASN A 65 -3.89 4.12 4.73
C ASN A 65 -4.76 4.25 5.99
N THR A 66 -5.25 3.11 6.46
CA THR A 66 -6.10 3.02 7.65
C THR A 66 -5.47 2.09 8.71
N PRO A 67 -5.21 2.59 9.93
CA PRO A 67 -4.68 1.75 11.00
C PRO A 67 -5.60 0.59 11.37
N CYS A 68 -5.00 -0.57 11.64
CA CYS A 68 -5.72 -1.73 12.15
C CYS A 68 -6.38 -1.39 13.50
N LEU A 69 -7.67 -1.70 13.64
CA LEU A 69 -8.45 -1.46 14.86
C LEU A 69 -7.93 -2.26 16.08
N HIS A 70 -7.12 -3.29 15.85
CA HIS A 70 -6.53 -4.12 16.89
C HIS A 70 -5.07 -3.76 17.18
N LEU A 71 -4.52 -2.72 16.55
CA LEU A 71 -3.19 -2.21 16.88
C LEU A 71 -3.22 -1.52 18.25
N ARG A 72 -2.42 -2.02 19.18
CA ARG A 72 -2.29 -1.48 20.53
C ARG A 72 -1.28 -0.34 20.57
N SER A 73 -1.36 0.50 21.61
CA SER A 73 -0.44 1.63 21.83
C SER A 73 1.02 1.21 22.05
N ASP A 74 1.26 -0.05 22.41
CA ASP A 74 2.60 -0.64 22.56
C ASP A 74 3.11 -1.29 21.27
N GLY A 75 2.40 -1.12 20.14
CA GLY A 75 2.75 -1.70 18.84
C GLY A 75 2.31 -3.16 18.65
N GLY A 76 1.74 -3.78 19.69
CA GLY A 76 1.29 -5.17 19.64
C GLY A 76 -0.09 -5.35 18.97
N CYS A 77 -0.41 -6.60 18.60
CA CYS A 77 -1.74 -6.96 18.10
C CYS A 77 -2.65 -7.41 19.26
N GLY A 78 -3.80 -6.76 19.43
CA GLY A 78 -4.80 -7.09 20.45
C GLY A 78 -5.54 -8.41 20.23
N ILE A 79 -5.45 -8.98 19.02
CA ILE A 79 -6.07 -10.26 18.65
C ILE A 79 -5.04 -11.28 18.16
N TYR A 80 -3.80 -11.26 18.68
CA TYR A 80 -2.67 -12.03 18.15
C TYR A 80 -2.98 -13.50 17.83
N GLU A 81 -3.68 -14.20 18.73
CA GLU A 81 -4.09 -15.60 18.57
C GLU A 81 -5.24 -15.81 17.59
N ALA A 82 -6.06 -14.78 17.36
CA ALA A 82 -7.24 -14.79 16.48
C ALA A 82 -6.99 -14.05 15.15
N ARG A 83 -5.74 -13.69 14.84
CA ARG A 83 -5.37 -13.02 13.59
C ARG A 83 -5.87 -13.78 12.35
N PRO A 84 -6.25 -13.07 11.27
CA PRO A 84 -6.57 -13.72 10.01
C PRO A 84 -5.30 -14.36 9.41
N THR A 85 -5.48 -15.37 8.54
CA THR A 85 -4.37 -16.13 7.92
C THR A 85 -3.32 -15.24 7.28
N ILE A 86 -3.73 -14.21 6.53
CA ILE A 86 -2.81 -13.25 5.89
C ILE A 86 -1.85 -12.57 6.89
N CYS A 87 -2.31 -12.27 8.11
CA CYS A 87 -1.46 -11.69 9.15
C CYS A 87 -0.57 -12.72 9.86
N ARG A 88 -0.91 -14.02 9.79
CA ARG A 88 -0.09 -15.10 10.35
C ARG A 88 1.02 -15.52 9.39
N GLU A 89 0.73 -15.47 8.10
CA GLU A 89 1.65 -15.85 7.02
C GLU A 89 2.56 -14.70 6.58
N HIS A 90 2.36 -13.49 7.12
CA HIS A 90 3.23 -12.34 6.85
C HIS A 90 4.68 -12.64 7.25
N SER A 91 5.59 -12.59 6.26
CA SER A 91 7.02 -12.76 6.48
C SER A 91 7.66 -11.46 6.96
N ASN A 92 8.66 -11.61 7.83
CA ASN A 92 9.53 -10.55 8.30
C ASN A 92 10.93 -10.65 7.66
N ASP A 93 11.11 -11.36 6.56
CA ASP A 93 12.42 -11.46 5.90
C ASP A 93 12.84 -10.11 5.32
N PHE A 94 11.90 -9.39 4.69
CA PHE A 94 12.07 -8.03 4.20
C PHE A 94 10.76 -7.25 4.44
N CYS A 95 10.82 -6.12 5.14
CA CYS A 95 9.64 -5.26 5.34
C CYS A 95 10.00 -3.78 5.46
N GLU A 96 9.01 -2.93 5.73
CA GLU A 96 9.14 -1.47 5.74
C GLU A 96 10.04 -0.95 6.88
N TYR A 97 10.43 -1.81 7.80
CA TYR A 97 11.47 -1.52 8.77
C TYR A 97 12.84 -1.36 8.09
N ASP A 98 13.14 -2.20 7.12
CA ASP A 98 14.44 -2.27 6.44
C ASP A 98 14.55 -1.17 5.38
N GLU A 99 13.48 -0.95 4.61
CA GLU A 99 13.43 0.03 3.54
C GLU A 99 11.98 0.49 3.28
N PRO A 100 11.71 1.77 2.94
CA PRO A 100 10.35 2.21 2.61
C PRO A 100 9.74 1.42 1.43
N ALA A 101 8.46 1.05 1.54
CA ALA A 101 7.75 0.25 0.54
C ALA A 101 7.80 0.89 -0.86
N GLU A 102 7.81 2.22 -0.92
CA GLU A 102 7.78 3.01 -2.15
C GLU A 102 8.99 2.78 -3.05
N LYS A 103 10.09 2.25 -2.52
CA LYS A 103 11.26 1.87 -3.33
C LYS A 103 11.04 0.59 -4.15
N GLY A 104 10.08 -0.25 -3.76
CA GLY A 104 9.66 -1.42 -4.52
C GLY A 104 8.60 -1.11 -5.58
N PHE A 105 8.07 0.12 -5.63
CA PHE A 105 6.99 0.45 -6.55
C PHE A 105 7.53 0.83 -7.95
N ASP A 106 7.06 0.12 -8.97
CA ASP A 106 7.23 0.48 -10.38
C ASP A 106 6.39 1.73 -10.75
N LEU A 107 5.18 1.81 -10.21
CA LEU A 107 4.27 2.93 -10.37
C LEU A 107 3.62 3.24 -9.02
N TYR A 108 3.47 4.53 -8.70
CA TYR A 108 2.82 4.96 -7.48
C TYR A 108 1.94 6.18 -7.73
N PHE A 109 0.71 6.11 -7.25
CA PHE A 109 -0.33 7.12 -7.41
C PHE A 109 -0.95 7.40 -6.04
N PRO A 110 -0.35 8.33 -5.26
CA PRO A 110 -0.87 8.72 -3.95
C PRO A 110 -2.16 9.54 -4.05
N ASP A 111 -2.53 10.00 -5.25
CA ASP A 111 -3.65 10.91 -5.45
C ASP A 111 -4.23 10.81 -6.87
N HIS A 112 -5.36 11.50 -7.05
CA HIS A 112 -6.05 11.62 -8.33
C HIS A 112 -5.17 12.24 -9.43
N ASP A 113 -4.37 13.26 -9.13
CA ASP A 113 -3.69 14.07 -10.14
C ASP A 113 -2.48 13.33 -10.74
N THR A 114 -1.76 12.58 -9.92
CA THR A 114 -0.68 11.67 -10.34
C THR A 114 -1.22 10.56 -11.24
N LEU A 115 -2.34 9.93 -10.86
CA LEU A 115 -2.99 8.91 -11.69
C LEU A 115 -3.55 9.49 -13.00
N LEU A 116 -4.18 10.67 -12.96
CA LEU A 116 -4.73 11.33 -14.15
C LEU A 116 -3.61 11.69 -15.14
N THR A 117 -2.48 12.15 -14.62
CA THR A 117 -1.29 12.44 -15.44
C THR A 117 -0.81 11.19 -16.16
N TYR A 118 -0.74 10.06 -15.46
CA TYR A 118 -0.42 8.77 -16.06
C TYR A 118 -1.46 8.37 -17.13
N CYS A 119 -2.75 8.52 -16.84
CA CYS A 119 -3.83 8.20 -17.78
C CYS A 119 -3.73 9.01 -19.08
N ARG A 120 -3.47 10.31 -18.99
CA ARG A 120 -3.28 11.19 -20.16
C ARG A 120 -2.05 10.81 -20.98
N LYS A 121 -0.95 10.41 -20.34
CA LYS A 121 0.26 9.93 -21.01
C LYS A 121 0.03 8.59 -21.71
N ARG A 122 -0.67 7.67 -21.04
CA ARG A 122 -0.97 6.32 -21.54
C ARG A 122 -1.98 6.33 -22.69
N PHE A 123 -3.03 7.13 -22.59
CA PHE A 123 -4.13 7.15 -23.55
C PHE A 123 -4.21 8.49 -24.29
N LYS A 124 -3.69 8.55 -25.52
CA LYS A 124 -3.65 9.77 -26.37
C LYS A 124 -4.99 10.49 -26.56
N SER A 125 -6.12 9.80 -26.38
CA SER A 125 -7.47 10.35 -26.53
C SER A 125 -8.23 10.43 -25.21
N TRP A 126 -7.54 10.50 -24.07
CA TRP A 126 -8.15 10.55 -22.74
C TRP A 126 -9.25 11.62 -22.65
N ASP A 127 -8.91 12.88 -22.90
CA ASP A 127 -9.85 14.01 -22.77
C ASP A 127 -10.92 14.07 -23.88
N LYS A 128 -10.76 13.33 -25.00
CA LYS A 128 -11.74 13.33 -26.10
C LYS A 128 -13.09 12.70 -25.72
N ARG A 129 -13.13 11.91 -24.64
CA ARG A 129 -14.35 11.24 -24.17
C ARG A 129 -15.31 12.19 -23.47
N LYS A 130 -14.80 13.28 -22.87
CA LYS A 130 -15.61 14.29 -22.16
C LYS A 130 -16.53 15.11 -23.08
N ASN A 131 -16.32 15.06 -24.40
CA ASN A 131 -17.06 15.85 -25.38
C ASN A 131 -18.27 15.12 -26.01
N ARG A 132 -18.70 13.97 -25.47
CA ARG A 132 -19.81 13.16 -26.01
C ARG A 132 -21.00 13.01 -25.06
N GLY A 133 -21.18 13.92 -24.11
CA GLY A 133 -22.29 13.86 -23.16
C GLY A 133 -22.68 15.21 -22.59
N ASN A 134 -23.45 15.96 -23.36
CA ASN A 134 -24.65 16.68 -22.89
C ASN A 134 -25.73 16.44 -23.96
#